data_AF-A0A8J7JM55-F1
#
_entry.id   AF-A0A8J7JM55-F1
#
_cell.length_a   1.000
_cell.length_b   1.000
_cell.length_c   1.000
_cell.angle_alpha   90.00
_cell.angle_beta   90.00
_cell.angle_gamma   90.00
#
_symmetry.space_group_name_H-M   'P 1'
#
loop_
_entity.id
_entity.type
_entity.pdbx_description
1 polymer ?
#
loop_
_entity_poly.entity_id
_entity_poly.type
_entity_poly.pdbx_seq_one_letter_code
_entity_poly.pdbx_strand_id
1 'polypeptide(L)'
;MSLTMKIGRFFSLGQGRVGQYLSPRVLVVKTPFQADRSQPWQNYCCFGFSDTKQAQTFMQSLAYAGLSFRLRQSQLMPHYPLEVMLFGDFDLAQTLARWERHHLPHSPSEQQQICSKLKQFTASRAAKSAATAIAA
;
A
#
# COMPACT_ATOMS: atom_id res chain seq x y z
N MET A 1 -19.38 -18.30 6.35
CA MET A 1 -19.22 -18.17 4.89
C MET A 1 -17.86 -17.57 4.60
N SER A 2 -16.89 -18.35 4.09
CA SER A 2 -15.59 -17.80 3.69
C SER A 2 -15.73 -17.09 2.34
N LEU A 3 -15.73 -15.76 2.35
CA LEU A 3 -15.60 -14.96 1.13
C LEU A 3 -14.19 -15.20 0.56
N THR A 4 -14.09 -16.00 -0.50
CA THR A 4 -12.81 -16.19 -1.20
C THR A 4 -12.41 -14.86 -1.85
N MET A 5 -11.39 -14.18 -1.29
CA MET A 5 -10.86 -12.93 -1.88
C MET A 5 -10.37 -13.18 -3.30
N LYS A 6 -10.96 -12.49 -4.28
CA LYS A 6 -10.56 -12.58 -5.69
C LYS A 6 -9.46 -11.56 -5.98
N ILE A 7 -8.21 -11.98 -5.83
CA ILE A 7 -7.02 -11.18 -6.18
C ILE A 7 -7.07 -10.82 -7.68
N GLY A 8 -6.70 -9.58 -7.99
CA GLY A 8 -6.62 -9.04 -9.35
C GLY A 8 -7.95 -8.56 -9.92
N ARG A 9 -9.09 -8.85 -9.29
CA ARG A 9 -10.42 -8.41 -9.78
C ARG A 9 -10.88 -7.15 -9.06
N PHE A 10 -11.53 -6.27 -9.82
CA PHE A 10 -12.20 -5.10 -9.26
C PHE A 10 -13.53 -5.46 -8.60
N PHE A 11 -13.87 -4.76 -7.53
CA PHE A 11 -15.16 -4.86 -6.86
C PHE A 11 -15.62 -3.47 -6.40
N SER A 12 -16.93 -3.28 -6.26
CA SER A 12 -17.50 -2.01 -5.79
C SER A 12 -17.33 -1.87 -4.29
N LEU A 13 -16.90 -0.68 -3.85
CA LEU A 13 -16.86 -0.26 -2.44
C LEU A 13 -18.00 0.74 -2.13
N GLY A 14 -18.96 0.88 -3.05
CA GLY A 14 -20.02 1.88 -3.00
C GLY A 14 -19.49 3.32 -3.16
N GLN A 15 -20.42 4.27 -3.27
CA GLN A 15 -20.10 5.71 -3.35
C GLN A 15 -19.13 6.07 -4.49
N GLY A 16 -19.22 5.37 -5.63
CA GLY A 16 -18.33 5.59 -6.78
C GLY A 16 -16.90 5.09 -6.60
N ARG A 17 -16.62 4.32 -5.54
CA ARG A 17 -15.30 3.71 -5.27
C ARG A 17 -15.22 2.28 -5.78
N VAL A 18 -14.05 1.91 -6.29
CA VAL A 18 -13.70 0.54 -6.67
C VAL A 18 -12.49 0.08 -5.88
N GLY A 19 -12.55 -1.13 -5.37
CA GLY A 19 -11.44 -1.83 -4.72
C GLY A 19 -10.83 -2.87 -5.65
N GLN A 20 -9.53 -3.13 -5.52
CA GLN A 20 -8.84 -4.23 -6.17
C GLN A 20 -7.79 -4.79 -5.21
N TYR A 21 -7.93 -6.05 -4.82
CA TYR A 21 -6.87 -6.74 -4.08
C TYR A 21 -5.73 -7.08 -5.04
N LEU A 22 -4.52 -6.59 -4.76
CA LEU A 22 -3.32 -6.97 -5.52
C LEU A 22 -2.63 -8.21 -4.91
N SER A 23 -2.86 -8.43 -3.62
CA SER A 23 -2.43 -9.58 -2.82
C SER A 23 -3.31 -9.64 -1.55
N PRO A 24 -3.22 -10.66 -0.70
CA PRO A 24 -4.07 -10.76 0.50
C PRO A 24 -3.99 -9.54 1.41
N ARG A 25 -2.79 -8.97 1.61
CA ARG A 25 -2.59 -7.80 2.48
C ARG A 25 -2.60 -6.46 1.75
N VAL A 26 -2.76 -6.42 0.42
CA VAL A 26 -2.68 -5.17 -0.35
C VAL A 26 -3.97 -4.92 -1.12
N LEU A 27 -4.69 -3.88 -0.73
CA LEU A 27 -5.90 -3.40 -1.38
C LEU A 27 -5.66 -2.03 -2.00
N VAL A 28 -5.98 -1.88 -3.27
CA VAL A 28 -5.98 -0.59 -3.97
C VAL A 28 -7.41 -0.07 -4.05
N VAL A 29 -7.63 1.19 -3.66
CA VAL A 29 -8.92 1.88 -3.76
C VAL A 29 -8.81 3.05 -4.71
N LYS A 30 -9.75 3.13 -5.66
CA LYS A 30 -9.84 4.20 -6.65
C LYS A 30 -11.25 4.77 -6.71
N THR A 31 -11.36 6.06 -7.04
CA THR A 31 -12.63 6.73 -7.37
C THR A 31 -12.66 7.13 -8.85
N PRO A 32 -12.92 6.19 -9.79
CA PRO A 32 -12.78 6.45 -11.22
C PRO A 32 -13.76 7.50 -11.78
N PHE A 33 -14.87 7.76 -11.09
CA PHE A 33 -15.95 8.63 -11.55
C PHE A 33 -15.93 10.04 -10.96
N GLN A 34 -14.94 10.40 -10.14
CA GLN A 34 -14.79 11.76 -9.61
C GLN A 34 -13.88 12.60 -10.50
N ALA A 35 -14.34 13.81 -10.84
CA ALA A 35 -13.70 14.70 -11.81
C ALA A 35 -12.41 15.34 -11.27
N ASP A 36 -12.31 15.54 -9.96
CA ASP A 36 -11.19 16.25 -9.35
C ASP A 36 -10.07 15.31 -8.89
N ARG A 37 -9.29 14.80 -9.84
CA ARG A 37 -8.15 13.88 -9.58
C ARG A 37 -7.03 14.50 -8.72
N SER A 38 -7.11 15.78 -8.35
CA SER A 38 -6.10 16.47 -7.55
C SER A 38 -6.16 16.14 -6.05
N GLN A 39 -7.28 15.56 -5.58
CA GLN A 39 -7.51 15.28 -4.16
C GLN A 39 -6.78 13.97 -3.75
N PRO A 40 -5.78 14.02 -2.85
CA PRO A 40 -4.96 12.84 -2.51
C PRO A 40 -5.73 11.70 -1.83
N TRP A 41 -6.91 11.97 -1.26
CA TRP A 41 -7.78 10.99 -0.61
C TRP A 41 -8.67 10.20 -1.57
N GLN A 42 -8.70 10.54 -2.86
CA GLN A 42 -9.48 9.82 -3.86
C GLN A 42 -8.88 8.46 -4.24
N ASN A 43 -7.56 8.36 -4.09
CA ASN A 43 -6.76 7.30 -4.65
C ASN A 43 -5.73 6.88 -3.59
N TYR A 44 -6.00 5.74 -2.95
CA TYR A 44 -5.17 5.26 -1.85
C TYR A 44 -5.01 3.75 -1.86
N CYS A 45 -4.00 3.28 -1.16
CA CYS A 45 -3.73 1.87 -0.94
C CYS A 45 -3.91 1.55 0.54
N CYS A 46 -4.50 0.40 0.85
CA CYS A 46 -4.59 -0.14 2.19
C CYS A 46 -3.68 -1.36 2.33
N PHE A 47 -2.95 -1.40 3.43
CA PHE A 47 -2.09 -2.50 3.83
C PHE A 47 -2.61 -3.13 5.13
N GLY A 48 -2.96 -4.42 5.08
CA GLY A 48 -3.52 -5.16 6.21
C GLY A 48 -2.45 -5.77 7.10
N PHE A 49 -2.59 -5.61 8.42
CA PHE A 49 -1.68 -6.14 9.43
C PHE A 49 -2.40 -6.92 10.53
N SER A 50 -1.87 -8.10 10.86
CA SER A 50 -2.37 -8.95 11.96
C SER A 50 -1.85 -8.53 13.34
N ASP A 51 -0.76 -7.76 13.38
CA ASP A 51 -0.07 -7.36 14.61
C ASP A 51 0.31 -5.88 14.55
N THR A 52 0.05 -5.18 15.66
CA THR A 52 0.37 -3.77 15.88
C THR A 52 1.85 -3.47 15.68
N LYS A 53 2.74 -4.35 16.13
CA LYS A 53 4.20 -4.12 15.99
C LYS A 53 4.60 -4.07 14.52
N GLN A 54 4.05 -4.97 13.69
CA GLN A 54 4.30 -4.98 12.25
C GLN A 54 3.79 -3.69 11.58
N ALA A 55 2.57 -3.26 11.94
CA ALA A 55 1.99 -2.03 11.41
C ALA A 55 2.86 -0.81 11.76
N GLN A 56 3.32 -0.70 13.01
CA GLN A 56 4.18 0.39 13.46
C GLN A 56 5.53 0.42 12.73
N THR A 57 6.20 -0.72 12.57
CA THR A 57 7.47 -0.79 11.82
C THR A 57 7.28 -0.38 10.36
N PHE A 58 6.17 -0.80 9.74
CA PHE A 58 5.84 -0.38 8.39
C PHE A 58 5.59 1.13 8.30
N MET A 59 4.82 1.70 9.22
CA MET A 59 4.58 3.14 9.31
C MET A 59 5.88 3.94 9.49
N GLN A 60 6.79 3.47 10.33
CA GLN A 60 8.11 4.11 10.51
C GLN A 60 8.89 4.13 9.19
N SER A 61 8.82 3.06 8.40
CA SER A 61 9.46 2.99 7.09
C SER A 61 8.82 3.97 6.10
N LEU A 62 7.50 4.12 6.12
CA LEU A 62 6.79 5.12 5.31
C LEU A 62 7.13 6.55 5.75
N ALA A 63 7.25 6.81 7.05
CA ALA A 63 7.63 8.12 7.58
C ALA A 63 9.06 8.49 7.16
N TYR A 64 9.99 7.54 7.26
CA TYR A 64 11.36 7.70 6.78
C TYR A 64 11.41 7.96 5.26
N ALA A 65 10.45 7.41 4.51
CA ALA A 65 10.28 7.64 3.09
C ALA A 65 9.65 9.00 2.74
N GLY A 66 9.22 9.79 3.72
CA GLY A 66 8.49 11.04 3.50
C GLY A 66 7.08 10.83 2.92
N LEU A 67 6.51 9.63 3.08
CA LEU A 67 5.19 9.29 2.54
C LEU A 67 4.08 9.64 3.54
N SER A 68 2.95 10.12 3.01
CA SER A 68 1.76 10.42 3.79
C SER A 68 0.91 9.17 3.99
N PHE A 69 0.68 8.78 5.24
CA PHE A 69 -0.11 7.59 5.59
C PHE A 69 -0.98 7.82 6.82
N ARG A 70 -1.94 6.91 7.03
CA ARG A 70 -2.82 6.87 8.21
C ARG A 70 -3.00 5.45 8.71
N LEU A 71 -2.83 5.23 10.01
CA LEU A 71 -3.23 3.98 10.65
C LEU A 71 -4.70 4.06 11.06
N ARG A 72 -5.44 2.97 10.89
CA ARG A 72 -6.80 2.85 11.41
C ARG A 72 -7.15 1.40 11.75
N GLN A 73 -8.23 1.24 12.53
CA GLN A 73 -8.89 -0.05 12.65
C GLN A 73 -9.47 -0.48 11.30
N SER A 74 -9.44 -1.77 11.07
CA SER A 74 -9.89 -2.34 9.80
C SER A 74 -11.37 -2.10 9.54
N GLN A 75 -11.66 -1.70 8.30
CA GLN A 75 -13.03 -1.54 7.79
C GLN A 75 -13.16 -2.07 6.36
N LEU A 76 -12.08 -2.02 5.56
CA LEU A 76 -12.06 -2.44 4.16
C LEU A 76 -11.47 -3.84 3.99
N MET A 77 -10.60 -4.25 4.92
CA MET A 77 -9.84 -5.49 4.91
C MET A 77 -10.18 -6.33 6.15
N PRO A 78 -11.39 -6.89 6.24
CA PRO A 78 -11.94 -7.50 7.47
C PRO A 78 -11.13 -8.67 8.04
N HIS A 79 -10.21 -9.24 7.26
CA HIS A 79 -9.31 -10.31 7.68
C HIS A 79 -8.13 -9.82 8.53
N TYR A 80 -7.87 -8.52 8.56
CA TYR A 80 -6.81 -7.91 9.35
C TYR A 80 -7.43 -6.96 10.37
N PRO A 81 -6.96 -6.93 11.62
CA PRO A 81 -7.44 -5.99 12.63
C PRO A 81 -7.00 -4.53 12.36
N LEU A 82 -5.86 -4.35 11.69
CA LEU A 82 -5.26 -3.05 11.45
C LEU A 82 -5.03 -2.82 9.95
N GLU A 83 -5.24 -1.57 9.54
CA GLU A 83 -4.99 -1.11 8.19
C GLU A 83 -4.11 0.14 8.20
N VAL A 84 -3.07 0.16 7.37
CA VAL A 84 -2.31 1.37 7.04
C VAL A 84 -2.75 1.85 5.66
N MET A 85 -3.31 3.05 5.61
CA MET A 85 -3.70 3.73 4.37
C MET A 85 -2.55 4.60 3.88
N LEU A 86 -2.15 4.43 2.63
CA LEU A 86 -1.13 5.23 1.95
C LEU A 86 -1.79 6.05 0.83
N PHE A 87 -1.52 7.34 0.79
CA PHE A 87 -2.10 8.26 -0.19
C PHE A 87 -1.10 8.54 -1.33
N GLY A 88 -1.58 8.54 -2.58
CA GLY A 88 -0.82 9.06 -3.73
C GLY A 88 0.34 8.22 -4.27
N ASP A 89 0.59 7.00 -3.76
CA ASP A 89 1.64 6.10 -4.28
C ASP A 89 1.13 4.67 -4.51
N PHE A 90 0.81 4.36 -5.77
CA PHE A 90 0.34 3.03 -6.20
C PHE A 90 1.47 2.08 -6.61
N ASP A 91 2.66 2.61 -6.94
CA ASP A 91 3.80 1.81 -7.38
C ASP A 91 4.35 1.00 -6.20
N LEU A 92 4.33 1.60 -5.01
CA LEU A 92 4.68 0.88 -3.79
C LEU A 92 3.71 -0.27 -3.50
N ALA A 93 2.40 -0.07 -3.69
CA ALA A 93 1.42 -1.13 -3.50
C ALA A 93 1.62 -2.29 -4.49
N GLN A 94 1.90 -2.01 -5.76
CA GLN A 94 2.23 -3.04 -6.73
C GLN A 94 3.51 -3.81 -6.38
N THR A 95 4.53 -3.08 -5.93
CA THR A 95 5.81 -3.67 -5.52
C THR A 95 5.63 -4.60 -4.32
N LEU A 96 4.93 -4.14 -3.28
CA LEU A 96 4.65 -4.93 -2.09
C LEU A 96 3.76 -6.14 -2.40
N ALA A 97 2.72 -5.96 -3.21
CA ALA A 97 1.85 -7.06 -3.62
C ALA A 97 2.56 -8.09 -4.49
N ARG A 98 3.53 -7.66 -5.30
CA ARG A 98 4.41 -8.57 -6.07
C ARG A 98 5.30 -9.35 -5.12
N TRP A 99 5.92 -8.70 -4.13
CA TRP A 99 6.75 -9.40 -3.15
C TRP A 99 5.95 -10.40 -2.33
N GLU A 100 4.76 -10.03 -1.83
CA GLU A 100 3.91 -10.94 -1.06
C GLU A 100 3.46 -12.16 -1.88
N ARG A 101 3.24 -12.01 -3.20
CA ARG A 101 2.87 -13.14 -4.07
C ARG A 101 4.04 -14.07 -4.39
N HIS A 102 5.27 -13.55 -4.40
CA HIS A 102 6.48 -14.32 -4.72
C HIS A 102 7.24 -14.81 -3.49
N HIS A 103 6.84 -14.38 -2.29
CA HIS A 103 7.36 -14.86 -1.01
C HIS A 103 6.22 -15.51 -0.20
N LEU A 104 6.23 -16.85 -0.11
CA LEU A 104 5.32 -17.66 0.71
C LEU A 104 6.08 -18.92 1.16
N PRO A 105 5.90 -19.43 2.40
CA PRO A 105 6.01 -18.81 3.72
C PRO A 105 7.33 -19.22 4.44
N HIS A 106 7.54 -18.73 5.67
CA HIS A 106 8.56 -19.14 6.67
C HIS A 106 9.89 -18.35 6.69
N SER A 107 9.89 -17.13 7.25
CA SER A 107 10.78 -16.83 8.39
C SER A 107 10.58 -15.40 8.93
N PRO A 108 10.84 -15.16 10.22
CA PRO A 108 10.80 -13.82 10.84
C PRO A 108 11.81 -12.80 10.29
N SER A 109 12.56 -13.12 9.23
CA SER A 109 13.55 -12.23 8.59
C SER A 109 12.96 -11.27 7.54
N GLU A 110 11.69 -11.44 7.15
CA GLU A 110 11.03 -10.68 6.07
C GLU A 110 10.86 -9.18 6.36
N GLN A 111 10.78 -8.77 7.64
CA GLN A 111 10.60 -7.36 8.02
C GLN A 111 11.82 -6.50 7.69
N GLN A 112 13.04 -7.04 7.83
CA GLN A 112 14.27 -6.32 7.48
C GLN A 112 14.43 -6.15 5.96
N GLN A 113 13.92 -7.11 5.18
CA GLN A 113 13.97 -7.04 3.72
C GLN A 113 12.98 -6.03 3.14
N ILE A 114 11.76 -5.94 3.70
CA ILE A 114 10.79 -4.92 3.29
C ILE A 114 11.31 -3.52 3.65
N CYS A 115 11.89 -3.33 4.85
CA CYS A 115 12.45 -2.04 5.27
C CYS A 115 13.67 -1.63 4.43
N SER A 116 14.59 -2.55 4.14
CA SER A 116 15.79 -2.26 3.33
C SER A 116 15.44 -1.95 1.87
N LYS A 117 14.43 -2.62 1.30
CA LYS A 117 14.02 -2.36 -0.07
C LYS A 117 13.08 -1.14 -0.20
N LEU A 118 12.30 -0.80 0.83
CA LEU A 118 11.63 0.50 0.93
C LEU A 118 12.66 1.64 0.87
N LYS A 119 13.78 1.51 1.60
CA LYS A 119 14.91 2.47 1.50
C LYS A 119 15.52 2.54 0.10
N GLN A 120 15.60 1.42 -0.63
CA GLN A 120 16.06 1.43 -2.02
C GLN A 120 15.07 2.08 -2.98
N PHE A 121 13.76 1.86 -2.79
CA PHE A 121 12.70 2.47 -3.57
C PHE A 121 12.68 3.99 -3.40
N THR A 122 12.82 4.47 -2.16
CA THR A 122 12.90 5.92 -1.87
C THR A 122 14.19 6.54 -2.41
N ALA A 123 15.34 5.87 -2.28
CA ALA A 123 16.61 6.34 -2.84
C ALA A 123 16.55 6.45 -4.38
N SER A 124 15.95 5.48 -5.07
CA SER A 124 15.77 5.50 -6.52
C SER A 124 14.83 6.64 -6.97
N ARG A 125 13.80 6.94 -6.18
CA ARG A 125 12.87 8.04 -6.46
C ARG A 125 13.48 9.42 -6.19
N ALA A 126 14.29 9.57 -5.13
CA ALA A 126 15.07 10.77 -4.88
C ALA A 126 16.07 11.07 -6.02
N ALA A 127 16.74 10.03 -6.53
CA ALA A 127 17.65 10.16 -7.68
C ALA A 127 16.94 10.60 -8.96
N LYS A 128 15.73 10.08 -9.23
CA LYS A 128 14.90 10.50 -10.37
C LYS A 128 14.36 11.92 -10.21
N SER A 129 13.96 12.33 -9.01
CA SER A 129 13.50 13.70 -8.75
C SER A 129 14.62 14.72 -8.90
N ALA A 130 15.86 14.38 -8.51
CA ALA A 130 17.03 15.25 -8.68
C ALA A 130 17.43 15.40 -10.16
N ALA A 131 17.35 14.32 -10.95
CA ALA A 131 17.64 14.37 -12.38
C ALA A 131 16.68 15.28 -13.17
N THR A 132 15.40 15.33 -12.79
CA THR A 132 14.41 16.22 -13.42
C THR A 132 14.58 17.68 -13.01
N ALA A 133 15.12 17.97 -11.82
CA ALA A 133 15.36 19.32 -11.33
C ALA A 133 16.63 19.99 -11.90
N ILE A 134 17.56 19.21 -12.47
CA ILE A 134 18.81 19.71 -13.09
C ILE A 134 18.64 19.91 -14.61
N ALA A 135 17.59 19.35 -15.21
CA ALA A 135 17.30 19.43 -16.64
C ALA A 135 16.28 20.52 -17.02
N ALA A 136 15.91 21.40 -16.08
CA ALA A 136 15.02 22.54 -16.27
C ALA A 136 15.79 23.86 -16.03
#